data_AF-A0A554A3G2-F1
#
_entry.id   AF-A0A554A3G2-F1
#
_cell.length_a   1.000
_cell.length_b   1.000
_cell.length_c   1.000
_cell.angle_alpha   90.00
_cell.angle_beta   90.00
_cell.angle_gamma   90.00
#
_symmetry.space_group_name_H-M   'P 1'
#
loop_
_entity.id
_entity.type
_entity.pdbx_description
1 polymer ?
#
loop_
_entity_poly.entity_id
_entity_poly.type
_entity_poly.pdbx_seq_one_letter_code
_entity_poly.pdbx_strand_id
1 'polypeptide(L)'
;MIKPKVLVLGTFHMHEGLDSISQKTDSGHSLLPEAESEIALLVERMAAFKPNKVSVEVEVKRQVEIDKAYQQYLHNDDWKLPINEIHQIGFRLARAMELEKVYASIGWISFQSRNRSVMY
;
A
#
# COMPACT_ATOMS: atom_id res chain seq x y z
N MET A 1 -30.20 1.15 -3.18
CA MET A 1 -28.77 1.47 -3.40
C MET A 1 -27.92 0.60 -2.48
N ILE A 2 -26.86 -0.02 -3.01
CA ILE A 2 -25.89 -0.75 -2.18
C ILE A 2 -24.98 0.28 -1.50
N LYS A 3 -24.80 0.17 -0.18
CA LYS A 3 -23.88 1.02 0.57
C LYS A 3 -22.45 0.46 0.45
N PRO A 4 -21.44 1.28 0.16
CA PRO A 4 -20.05 0.82 0.17
C PRO A 4 -19.66 0.36 1.58
N LYS A 5 -18.91 -0.72 1.66
CA LYS A 5 -18.25 -1.17 2.89
C LYS A 5 -16.76 -0.84 2.76
N VAL A 6 -16.18 -0.29 3.81
CA VAL A 6 -14.76 0.13 3.83
C VAL A 6 -14.10 -0.46 5.06
N LEU A 7 -12.93 -1.07 4.87
CA LEU A 7 -12.00 -1.44 5.93
C LEU A 7 -10.81 -0.49 5.84
N VAL A 8 -10.51 0.21 6.94
CA VAL A 8 -9.33 1.08 7.05
C VAL A 8 -8.33 0.40 7.95
N LEU A 9 -7.11 0.20 7.45
CA LEU A 9 -5.98 -0.30 8.22
C LEU A 9 -4.99 0.85 8.42
N GLY A 10 -4.83 1.29 9.66
CA GLY A 10 -3.71 2.14 10.06
C GLY A 10 -2.51 1.26 10.42
N THR A 11 -1.33 1.57 9.89
CA THR A 11 -0.08 0.87 10.18
C THR A 11 1.08 1.87 10.21
N PHE A 12 2.24 1.43 10.68
CA PHE A 12 3.49 2.20 10.60
C PHE A 12 4.16 2.03 9.23
N HIS A 13 5.02 2.97 8.86
CA HIS A 13 5.88 2.83 7.68
C HIS A 13 6.93 1.76 7.92
N MET A 14 6.92 0.78 7.03
CA MET A 14 7.77 -0.40 7.12
C MET A 14 9.20 -0.12 6.62
N HIS A 15 9.37 0.81 5.68
CA HIS A 15 10.67 1.25 5.20
C HIS A 15 11.18 2.48 5.97
N GLU A 16 12.47 2.79 5.88
CA GLU A 16 13.16 3.82 6.69
C GLU A 16 12.42 5.18 6.71
N GLY A 17 12.19 5.68 7.92
CA GLY A 17 11.54 6.96 8.25
C GLY A 17 11.56 7.19 9.77
N LEU A 18 11.23 8.40 10.25
CA LEU A 18 11.28 8.72 11.69
C LEU A 18 10.34 7.86 12.57
N ASP A 19 9.33 7.22 11.96
CA ASP A 19 8.37 6.31 12.59
C ASP A 19 8.65 4.82 12.27
N SER A 20 9.79 4.48 11.65
CA SER A 20 10.10 3.08 11.34
C SER A 20 10.41 2.31 12.61
N ILE A 21 9.53 1.39 12.99
CA ILE A 21 9.83 0.36 13.98
C ILE A 21 10.87 -0.56 13.34
N SER A 22 12.04 -0.72 13.98
CA SER A 22 13.11 -1.60 13.50
C SER A 22 12.53 -2.97 13.17
N GLN A 23 12.40 -3.24 11.87
CA GLN A 23 11.83 -4.50 11.45
C GLN A 23 12.78 -5.63 11.79
N LYS A 24 12.19 -6.75 12.21
CA LYS A 24 12.88 -8.03 12.31
C LYS A 24 13.34 -8.41 10.92
N THR A 25 14.57 -8.06 10.60
CA THR A 25 15.21 -8.32 9.32
C THR A 25 16.43 -9.18 9.52
N ASP A 26 16.74 -10.03 8.54
CA ASP A 26 18.02 -10.72 8.49
C ASP A 26 19.13 -9.77 8.00
N SER A 27 20.37 -10.25 8.03
CA SER A 27 21.54 -9.53 7.50
C SER A 27 21.46 -9.23 6.00
N GLY A 28 20.49 -9.82 5.29
CA GLY A 28 20.22 -9.63 3.86
C GLY A 28 19.10 -8.64 3.56
N HIS A 29 18.60 -7.89 4.55
CA HIS A 29 17.47 -6.97 4.42
C HIS A 29 16.18 -7.66 3.93
N SER A 30 15.99 -8.92 4.31
CA SER A 30 14.73 -9.66 4.14
C SER A 30 14.00 -9.74 5.49
N LEU A 31 12.68 -9.87 5.46
CA LEU A 31 11.90 -10.10 6.67
C LEU A 31 12.30 -11.44 7.33
N LEU A 32 12.38 -11.46 8.66
CA LEU A 32 12.53 -12.73 9.38
C LEU A 32 11.26 -13.60 9.20
N PRO A 33 11.38 -14.93 9.28
CA PRO A 33 10.25 -15.86 9.07
C PRO A 33 9.03 -15.57 9.96
N GLU A 34 9.24 -15.05 11.17
CA GLU A 34 8.13 -14.72 12.07
C GLU A 34 7.34 -13.53 11.54
N ALA A 35 8.02 -12.48 11.08
CA ALA A 35 7.38 -11.29 10.51
C ALA A 35 6.64 -11.62 9.20
N GLU A 36 7.22 -12.46 8.35
CA GLU A 36 6.55 -12.98 7.15
C GLU A 36 5.24 -13.70 7.49
N SER A 37 5.26 -14.53 8.54
CA SER A 37 4.09 -15.28 9.00
C SER A 37 2.99 -14.36 9.58
N GLU A 38 3.39 -13.33 10.34
CA GLU A 38 2.46 -12.32 10.88
C GLU A 38 1.78 -11.51 9.76
N ILE A 39 2.55 -11.10 8.74
CA ILE A 39 2.02 -10.38 7.57
C ILE A 39 1.09 -11.28 6.76
N ALA A 40 1.44 -12.55 6.54
CA ALA A 40 0.58 -13.50 5.85
C ALA A 40 -0.75 -13.69 6.57
N LEU A 41 -0.72 -13.85 7.90
CA LEU A 41 -1.93 -13.96 8.71
C LEU A 41 -2.78 -12.69 8.65
N LEU A 42 -2.17 -11.50 8.69
CA LEU A 42 -2.88 -10.24 8.54
C LEU A 42 -3.61 -10.17 7.18
N VAL A 43 -2.91 -10.50 6.09
CA VAL A 43 -3.49 -10.50 4.74
C VAL A 43 -4.65 -11.48 4.65
N GLU A 44 -4.53 -12.68 5.22
CA GLU A 44 -5.61 -13.67 5.29
C GLU A 44 -6.87 -13.10 5.99
N ARG A 45 -6.68 -12.46 7.15
CA ARG A 45 -7.79 -11.85 7.91
C ARG A 45 -8.46 -10.72 7.13
N MET A 46 -7.67 -9.92 6.39
CA MET A 46 -8.21 -8.88 5.53
C MET A 46 -8.94 -9.44 4.31
N ALA A 47 -8.49 -10.53 3.72
CA ALA A 47 -9.14 -11.17 2.58
C ALA A 47 -10.55 -11.67 2.92
N ALA A 48 -10.81 -12.04 4.18
CA ALA A 48 -12.16 -12.39 4.65
C ALA A 48 -13.20 -11.25 4.50
N PHE A 49 -12.74 -9.99 4.43
CA PHE A 49 -13.60 -8.84 4.12
C PHE A 49 -14.09 -8.83 2.65
N LYS A 50 -13.43 -9.60 1.77
CA LYS A 50 -13.68 -9.66 0.32
C LYS A 50 -13.57 -8.29 -0.37
N PRO A 51 -12.45 -7.56 -0.20
CA PRO A 51 -12.25 -6.30 -0.91
C PRO A 51 -12.23 -6.54 -2.42
N ASN A 52 -12.96 -5.71 -3.16
CA ASN A 52 -12.91 -5.66 -4.62
C ASN A 52 -12.02 -4.52 -5.16
N LYS A 53 -11.43 -3.74 -4.25
CA LYS A 53 -10.46 -2.67 -4.49
C LYS A 53 -9.52 -2.59 -3.31
N VAL A 54 -8.24 -2.36 -3.57
CA VAL A 54 -7.22 -2.08 -2.55
C VAL A 54 -6.58 -0.74 -2.87
N SER A 55 -6.52 0.14 -1.86
CA SER A 55 -5.90 1.47 -1.98
C SER A 55 -4.76 1.60 -0.98
N VAL A 56 -3.69 2.28 -1.37
CA VAL A 56 -2.46 2.44 -0.59
C VAL A 56 -2.08 3.91 -0.46
N GLU A 57 -1.39 4.22 0.62
CA GLU A 57 -0.98 5.57 0.99
C GLU A 57 0.18 6.07 0.10
N VAL A 58 -0.13 6.41 -1.14
CA VAL A 58 0.82 6.91 -2.14
C VAL A 58 0.18 8.06 -2.90
N GLU A 59 0.97 9.06 -3.28
CA GLU A 59 0.49 10.18 -4.08
C GLU A 59 -0.15 9.71 -5.39
N VAL A 60 -1.34 10.22 -5.71
CA VAL A 60 -2.09 9.85 -6.94
C VAL A 60 -1.24 10.05 -8.21
N LYS A 61 -0.36 11.06 -8.22
CA LYS A 61 0.57 11.32 -9.34
C LYS A 61 1.54 10.15 -9.61
N ARG A 62 1.77 9.28 -8.62
CA ARG A 62 2.62 8.09 -8.71
C ARG A 62 1.86 6.81 -9.06
N GLN A 63 0.58 6.90 -9.46
CA GLN A 63 -0.22 5.73 -9.84
C GLN A 63 0.46 4.88 -10.92
N VAL A 64 1.13 5.51 -11.90
CA VAL A 64 1.85 4.80 -12.97
C VAL A 64 3.00 3.94 -12.42
N GLU A 65 3.71 4.44 -11.39
CA GLU A 65 4.78 3.69 -10.72
C GLU A 65 4.20 2.48 -9.97
N ILE A 66 3.06 2.68 -9.27
CA ILE A 66 2.37 1.60 -8.54
C ILE A 66 1.84 0.54 -9.50
N ASP A 67 1.21 0.94 -10.61
CA ASP A 67 0.71 0.02 -11.62
C ASP A 67 1.86 -0.83 -12.18
N LYS A 68 3.00 -0.20 -12.52
CA LYS A 68 4.18 -0.92 -13.02
C LYS A 68 4.73 -1.91 -11.99
N ALA A 69 4.94 -1.48 -10.75
CA ALA A 69 5.47 -2.32 -9.69
C ALA A 69 4.54 -3.50 -9.37
N TYR A 70 3.23 -3.26 -9.35
CA TYR A 70 2.24 -4.29 -9.07
C TYR A 70 2.16 -5.33 -10.20
N GLN A 71 2.21 -4.89 -11.46
CA GLN A 71 2.27 -5.82 -12.60
C GLN A 71 3.55 -6.66 -12.59
N GLN A 72 4.70 -6.09 -12.22
CA GLN A 72 5.93 -6.87 -12.05
C GLN A 72 5.76 -7.94 -10.97
N TYR A 73 5.14 -7.62 -9.84
CA TYR A 73 4.86 -8.57 -8.77
C TYR A 73 3.86 -9.68 -9.18
N LEU A 74 2.87 -9.38 -10.04
CA LEU A 74 1.91 -10.37 -10.52
C LEU A 74 2.51 -11.39 -11.49
N HIS A 75 3.46 -10.96 -12.33
CA HIS A 75 4.00 -11.78 -13.42
C HIS A 75 5.40 -12.35 -13.15
N ASN A 76 5.97 -12.08 -11.97
CA ASN A 76 7.28 -12.58 -11.58
C ASN A 76 7.23 -13.20 -10.19
N ASP A 77 7.18 -14.53 -10.13
CA ASP A 77 7.13 -15.27 -8.87
C ASP A 77 8.42 -15.13 -8.03
N ASP A 78 9.54 -14.78 -8.65
CA ASP A 78 10.82 -14.52 -7.97
C ASP A 78 10.96 -13.06 -7.50
N TRP A 79 9.93 -12.23 -7.66
CA TRP A 79 9.97 -10.83 -7.24
C TRP A 79 10.02 -10.72 -5.72
N LYS A 80 11.20 -10.35 -5.19
CA LYS A 80 11.37 -10.03 -3.77
C LYS A 80 10.66 -8.73 -3.43
N LEU A 81 9.61 -8.83 -2.62
CA LEU A 81 8.86 -7.65 -2.16
C LEU A 81 9.77 -6.76 -1.28
N PRO A 82 9.85 -5.45 -1.56
CA PRO A 82 10.48 -4.50 -0.65
C PRO A 82 9.88 -4.57 0.75
N ILE A 83 10.68 -4.29 1.78
CA ILE A 83 10.20 -4.12 3.14
C ILE A 83 9.47 -2.77 3.24
N ASN A 84 8.22 -2.78 2.78
CA ASN A 84 7.35 -1.61 2.73
C ASN A 84 5.89 -2.10 2.77
N GLU A 85 5.04 -1.42 3.53
CA GLU A 85 3.67 -1.81 3.83
C GLU A 85 2.76 -1.86 2.60
N ILE A 86 3.04 -1.00 1.61
CA ILE A 86 2.35 -0.99 0.32
C ILE A 86 2.53 -2.34 -0.38
N HIS A 87 3.74 -2.92 -0.28
CA HIS A 87 4.11 -4.16 -0.93
C HIS A 87 3.73 -5.37 -0.08
N GLN A 88 4.12 -5.36 1.20
CA GLN A 88 3.94 -6.49 2.10
C GLN A 88 2.47 -6.73 2.46
N ILE A 89 1.65 -5.68 2.51
CA ILE A 89 0.22 -5.81 2.82
C ILE A 89 -0.62 -5.52 1.57
N GLY A 90 -0.45 -4.33 0.97
CA GLY A 90 -1.31 -3.87 -0.13
C GLY A 90 -1.26 -4.79 -1.36
N PHE A 91 -0.06 -5.09 -1.87
CA PHE A 91 0.10 -5.92 -3.07
C PHE A 91 -0.29 -7.38 -2.80
N ARG A 92 0.12 -7.94 -1.65
CA ARG A 92 -0.26 -9.30 -1.26
C ARG A 92 -1.77 -9.46 -1.18
N LEU A 93 -2.47 -8.53 -0.53
CA LEU A 93 -3.93 -8.55 -0.43
C LEU A 93 -4.60 -8.44 -1.81
N ALA A 94 -4.12 -7.55 -2.68
CA ALA A 94 -4.66 -7.41 -4.02
C ALA A 94 -4.45 -8.68 -4.87
N ARG A 95 -3.27 -9.32 -4.79
CA ARG A 95 -2.98 -10.60 -5.48
C ARG A 95 -3.86 -11.73 -4.94
N ALA A 96 -4.01 -11.83 -3.61
CA ALA A 96 -4.88 -12.83 -2.98
C ALA A 96 -6.36 -12.68 -3.37
N MET A 97 -6.77 -11.48 -3.78
CA MET A 97 -8.12 -11.15 -4.23
C MET A 97 -8.25 -11.06 -5.75
N GLU A 98 -7.24 -11.54 -6.49
CA GLU A 98 -7.24 -11.60 -7.95
C GLU A 98 -7.55 -10.23 -8.59
N LEU A 99 -7.11 -9.15 -7.95
CA LEU A 99 -7.31 -7.80 -8.45
C LEU A 99 -6.23 -7.44 -9.45
N GLU A 100 -6.61 -6.80 -10.55
CA GLU A 100 -5.65 -6.37 -11.57
C GLU A 100 -4.88 -5.08 -11.18
N LYS A 101 -5.36 -4.39 -10.13
CA LYS A 101 -4.88 -3.04 -9.78
C LYS A 101 -4.92 -2.72 -8.29
N VAL A 102 -3.88 -2.00 -7.86
CA VAL A 102 -3.79 -1.29 -6.58
C VAL A 102 -3.87 0.22 -6.81
N TYR A 103 -4.65 0.94 -6.01
CA TYR A 103 -4.90 2.37 -6.20
C TYR A 103 -4.05 3.23 -5.26
N ALA A 104 -3.45 4.30 -5.78
CA ALA A 104 -2.83 5.35 -4.98
C ALA A 104 -3.93 6.32 -4.47
N SER A 105 -3.93 6.65 -3.18
CA SER A 105 -5.00 7.47 -2.56
C SER A 105 -4.57 8.76 -1.87
N ILE A 106 -3.29 9.10 -1.79
CA ILE A 106 -2.87 10.40 -1.26
C ILE A 106 -3.07 11.45 -2.36
N GLY A 107 -4.04 12.33 -2.17
CA GLY A 107 -4.16 13.55 -2.96
C GLY A 107 -3.91 14.76 -2.06
N TRP A 108 -2.82 15.47 -2.26
CA TRP A 108 -2.76 16.86 -1.79
C TRP A 108 -3.74 17.65 -2.65
N ILE A 109 -4.88 18.06 -2.07
CA ILE A 109 -5.53 19.28 -2.55
C ILE A 109 -4.56 20.39 -2.16
N SER A 110 -3.70 20.81 -3.07
CA SER A 110 -3.04 22.11 -2.93
C SER A 110 -4.17 23.14 -2.93
N PHE A 111 -4.60 23.58 -1.75
CA PHE A 111 -5.40 24.79 -1.63
C PHE A 111 -4.46 25.94 -1.96
N GLN A 112 -4.23 26.17 -3.26
CA GLN A 112 -3.66 27.42 -3.70
C GLN A 112 -4.68 28.48 -3.31
N SER A 113 -4.40 29.23 -2.24
CA SER A 113 -5.06 30.51 -2.02
C SER A 113 -4.78 31.35 -3.24
N ARG A 114 -5.74 31.41 -4.17
CA ARG A 114 -5.74 32.45 -5.18
C ARG A 114 -5.98 33.76 -4.43
N ASN A 115 -4.90 34.41 -4.02
CA ASN A 115 -4.92 35.83 -3.72
C ASN A 115 -5.35 36.56 -5.00
N ARG A 116 -6.67 36.72 -5.19
CA ARG A 116 -7.18 37.75 -6.07
C ARG A 116 -7.01 39.06 -5.31
N SER A 117 -5.93 39.76 -5.60
CA SER A 117 -5.82 41.18 -5.32
C SER A 117 -6.96 41.86 -6.09
N VAL A 118 -8.02 42.24 -5.39
CA VAL A 118 -9.00 43.18 -5.91
C VAL A 118 -8.36 44.55 -5.71
N MET A 119 -7.81 45.11 -6.78
CA MET A 119 -7.46 46.53 -6.81
C MET A 119 -8.77 47.32 -6.90
N TYR A 120 -8.99 48.20 -5.92
CA TYR A 120 -9.88 49.36 -6.04
C TYR A 120 -9.11 50.53 -6.64
#